data_AF-A0A4S8KXM6-F1
#
_entry.id   AF-A0A4S8KXM6-F1
#
_cell.length_a   1.000
_cell.length_b   1.000
_cell.length_c   1.000
_cell.angle_alpha   90.00
_cell.angle_beta   90.00
_cell.angle_gamma   90.00
#
_symmetry.space_group_name_H-M   'P 1'
#
loop_
_entity.id
_entity.type
_entity.pdbx_description
1 polymer ?
#
loop_
_entity_poly.entity_id
_entity_poly.type
_entity_poly.pdbx_seq_one_letter_code
_entity_poly.pdbx_strand_id
1 'polypeptide(L)'
;VFTASDGAEYKWVLDLTTSELFTNTSPTTPVAKFHRRKLGIFTPKAVRTHLKIYPAGHHIADESDEIFLTFIYIERSRRRRNK
;
A
#
# COMPACT_ATOMS: atom_id res chain seq x y z
N VAL A 1 3.36 11.18 -1.24
CA VAL A 1 2.07 11.73 -0.76
C VAL A 1 1.26 12.06 -2.00
N PHE A 2 -0.06 11.90 -1.95
CA PHE A 2 -0.98 12.31 -3.00
C PHE A 2 -2.31 12.74 -2.37
N THR A 3 -3.07 13.56 -3.08
CA THR A 3 -4.46 13.90 -2.73
C THR A 3 -5.38 13.02 -3.57
N ALA A 4 -6.30 12.32 -2.92
CA ALA A 4 -7.27 11.47 -3.58
C ALA A 4 -8.51 12.26 -4.03
N SER A 5 -9.38 11.63 -4.80
CA SER A 5 -10.66 12.19 -5.27
C SER A 5 -11.60 12.63 -4.15
N ASP A 6 -11.48 12.05 -2.95
CA ASP A 6 -12.19 12.45 -1.75
C ASP A 6 -11.67 13.77 -1.13
N GLY A 7 -10.63 14.37 -1.71
CA GLY A 7 -9.99 15.60 -1.24
C GLY A 7 -9.05 15.40 -0.05
N ALA A 8 -8.88 14.18 0.46
CA ALA A 8 -7.99 13.88 1.56
C ALA A 8 -6.58 13.52 1.06
N GLU A 9 -5.58 13.77 1.92
CA GLU A 9 -4.19 13.45 1.62
C GLU A 9 -3.79 12.08 2.17
N TYR A 10 -3.07 11.33 1.35
CA TYR A 10 -2.60 9.99 1.66
C TYR A 10 -1.10 9.85 1.42
N LYS A 11 -0.45 9.02 2.21
CA LYS A 11 0.99 8.77 2.16
C LYS A 11 1.30 7.28 2.13
N TRP A 12 2.01 6.88 1.09
CA TRP A 12 2.72 5.61 1.06
C TRP A 12 3.97 5.67 1.92
N VAL A 13 4.07 4.77 2.88
CA VAL A 13 5.25 4.48 3.71
C VAL A 13 5.84 3.17 3.18
N LEU A 14 7.11 3.21 2.78
CA LEU A 14 7.81 2.08 2.21
C LEU A 14 8.87 1.60 3.19
N ASP A 15 8.76 0.33 3.60
CA ASP A 15 9.80 -0.35 4.35
C ASP A 15 10.58 -1.31 3.43
N LEU A 16 11.59 -1.96 4.00
CA LEU A 16 12.42 -2.96 3.32
C LEU A 16 11.59 -4.08 2.67
N THR A 17 10.46 -4.46 3.28
CA THR A 17 9.64 -5.59 2.82
C THR A 17 8.16 -5.30 2.64
N THR A 18 7.67 -4.14 3.07
CA THR A 18 6.25 -3.76 3.08
C THR A 18 6.04 -2.38 2.48
N SER A 19 4.83 -2.15 1.99
CA SER A 19 4.38 -0.85 1.50
C SER A 19 3.00 -0.61 2.10
N GLU A 20 2.86 0.46 2.87
CA GLU A 20 1.65 0.76 3.64
C GLU A 20 1.15 2.14 3.28
N LEU A 21 -0.17 2.30 3.17
CA LEU A 21 -0.83 3.55 2.86
C LEU A 21 -1.53 4.05 4.11
N PHE A 22 -1.34 5.31 4.45
CA PHE A 22 -1.98 5.98 5.58
C PHE A 22 -2.66 7.26 5.12
N THR A 23 -3.68 7.70 5.84
CA THR A 23 -4.12 9.10 5.78
C THR A 23 -3.03 9.98 6.38
N ASN A 24 -2.82 11.16 5.80
CA ASN A 24 -1.79 12.09 6.28
C ASN A 24 -2.19 12.72 7.65
N THR A 25 -3.49 12.81 7.92
CA THR A 25 -4.05 13.38 9.14
C THR A 25 -4.10 12.40 10.32
N SER A 26 -4.16 11.09 10.06
CA SER A 26 -4.23 10.05 11.10
C SER A 26 -3.35 8.85 10.74
N PRO A 27 -2.03 8.94 10.99
CA PRO A 27 -1.06 7.92 10.55
C PRO A 27 -1.12 6.62 11.36
N THR A 28 -2.06 6.47 12.29
CA THR A 28 -2.15 5.29 13.17
C THR A 28 -2.89 4.12 12.55
N THR A 29 -3.78 4.37 11.57
CA THR A 29 -4.60 3.33 10.95
C THR A 29 -4.26 3.21 9.46
N PRO A 30 -3.78 2.05 8.98
CA PRO A 30 -3.48 1.86 7.58
C PRO A 30 -4.76 1.79 6.74
N VAL A 31 -4.74 2.45 5.59
CA VAL A 31 -5.77 2.44 4.54
C VAL A 31 -5.55 1.24 3.62
N ALA A 32 -4.29 0.94 3.30
CA ALA A 32 -3.90 -0.24 2.53
C ALA A 32 -2.53 -0.77 2.96
N LYS A 33 -2.29 -2.06 2.75
CA LYS A 33 -1.01 -2.72 3.04
C LYS A 33 -0.70 -3.76 1.98
N PHE A 34 0.46 -3.62 1.34
CA PHE A 34 0.98 -4.61 0.43
C PHE A 34 1.79 -5.67 1.19
N HIS A 35 1.29 -6.90 1.16
CA HIS A 35 1.97 -8.06 1.69
C HIS A 35 2.81 -8.69 0.58
N ARG A 36 4.14 -8.49 0.63
CA ARG A 36 5.06 -9.15 -0.29
C ARG A 36 5.22 -10.63 0.08
N ARG A 37 5.42 -11.50 -0.92
CA ARG A 37 5.70 -12.93 -0.71
C ARG A 37 6.92 -13.05 0.19
N LYS A 38 6.75 -13.71 1.33
CA LYS A 38 7.85 -14.16 2.18
C LYS A 38 8.23 -15.56 1.69
N LEU A 39 9.40 -15.72 1.05
CA LEU A 39 10.00 -17.04 0.86
C LEU A 39 10.49 -17.50 2.23
N GLY A 40 9.81 -18.48 2.81
CA GLY A 40 10.12 -18.95 4.15
C GLY A 40 11.36 -19.82 4.18
N ILE A 41 12.35 -19.42 4.99
CA ILE A 41 13.07 -20.37 5.85
C ILE A 41 12.28 -20.56 7.18
N PHE A 42 11.48 -19.56 7.59
CA PHE A 42 10.84 -19.51 8.93
C PHE A 42 9.29 -19.46 8.93
N THR A 43 8.61 -19.58 7.79
CA THR A 43 7.13 -19.56 7.73
C THR A 43 6.59 -20.74 6.93
N PRO A 44 5.88 -21.70 7.57
CA PRO A 44 5.36 -22.89 6.90
C PRO A 44 4.23 -22.61 5.90
N LYS A 45 3.57 -21.45 5.99
CA LYS A 45 2.55 -21.02 5.05
C LYS A 45 3.10 -19.90 4.17
N ALA A 46 3.33 -20.20 2.90
CA ALA A 46 3.66 -19.19 1.91
C ALA A 46 2.49 -18.19 1.79
N VAL A 47 2.66 -16.99 2.33
CA VAL A 47 1.68 -15.91 2.17
C VAL A 47 1.75 -15.45 0.72
N ARG A 48 0.63 -15.58 -0.02
CA ARG A 48 0.51 -15.06 -1.38
C ARG A 48 0.69 -13.54 -1.37
N THR A 49 1.34 -13.01 -2.39
CA THR A 49 1.40 -11.56 -2.61
C THR A 49 0.00 -11.01 -2.82
N HIS A 50 -0.40 -10.06 -1.98
CA HIS A 50 -1.68 -9.37 -2.15
C HIS A 50 -1.60 -7.97 -1.57
N LEU A 51 -2.36 -7.06 -2.17
CA LEU A 51 -2.65 -5.74 -1.62
C LEU A 51 -3.92 -5.87 -0.78
N LYS A 52 -3.80 -5.66 0.53
CA LYS A 52 -4.94 -5.62 1.44
C LYS A 52 -5.43 -4.19 1.56
N ILE A 53 -6.72 -3.95 1.33
CA ILE A 53 -7.39 -2.67 1.57
C ILE A 53 -8.20 -2.83 2.86
N TYR A 54 -8.10 -1.84 3.75
CA TYR A 54 -8.80 -1.84 5.03
C TYR A 54 -10.15 -1.11 4.91
N PRO A 55 -11.09 -1.27 5.87
CA PRO A 55 -12.35 -0.53 5.91
C PRO A 55 -12.23 0.95 5.51
N ALA A 56 -11.23 1.65 6.06
CA ALA A 56 -10.97 3.07 5.81
C ALA A 56 -10.51 3.43 4.38
N GLY A 57 -10.28 2.45 3.50
CA GLY A 57 -9.86 2.67 2.11
C GLY A 57 -10.88 2.20 1.07
N HIS A 58 -12.02 1.63 1.46
CA HIS A 58 -13.02 1.14 0.51
C HIS A 58 -13.66 2.28 -0.27
N HIS A 59 -13.96 3.42 0.37
CA HIS A 59 -14.56 4.55 -0.34
C HIS A 59 -13.66 5.05 -1.49
N ILE A 60 -12.34 5.04 -1.30
CA ILE A 60 -11.40 5.37 -2.37
C ILE A 60 -11.35 4.24 -3.39
N ALA A 61 -11.21 2.99 -2.95
CA ALA A 61 -10.96 1.84 -3.82
C ALA A 61 -12.16 1.44 -4.69
N ASP A 62 -13.37 1.58 -4.16
CA ASP A 62 -14.61 1.17 -4.84
C ASP A 62 -15.11 2.27 -5.79
N GLU A 63 -14.85 3.55 -5.48
CA GLU A 63 -15.23 4.67 -6.35
C GLU A 63 -14.10 5.07 -7.33
N SER A 64 -12.83 4.75 -7.02
CA SER A 64 -11.67 5.14 -7.82
C SER A 64 -10.50 4.13 -7.77
N ASP A 65 -9.83 3.90 -8.90
CA ASP A 65 -8.64 3.03 -8.96
C ASP A 65 -7.36 3.68 -8.34
N GLU A 66 -7.49 4.76 -7.57
CA GLU A 66 -6.38 5.60 -7.10
C GLU A 66 -5.38 4.87 -6.20
N ILE A 67 -5.88 4.01 -5.30
CA ILE A 67 -5.01 3.16 -4.45
C ILE A 67 -4.16 2.26 -5.33
N PHE A 68 -4.75 1.67 -6.37
CA PHE A 68 -4.05 0.74 -7.27
C PHE A 68 -3.03 1.45 -8.16
N LEU A 69 -3.40 2.58 -8.76
CA LEU A 69 -2.52 3.39 -9.61
C LEU A 69 -1.31 3.92 -8.83
N THR A 70 -1.55 4.49 -7.65
CA THR A 70 -0.47 5.03 -6.81
C THR A 70 0.42 3.92 -6.24
N PHE A 71 -0.16 2.76 -5.93
CA PHE A 71 0.58 1.55 -5.55
C PHE A 71 1.54 1.10 -6.66
N ILE A 72 1.08 1.00 -7.91
CA ILE A 72 1.95 0.61 -9.04
C ILE A 72 3.07 1.63 -9.22
N TYR A 73 2.75 2.91 -9.17
CA TYR A 73 3.73 3.98 -9.31
C TYR A 73 4.83 3.90 -8.25
N ILE A 74 4.45 3.73 -6.98
CA ILE A 74 5.41 3.70 -5.87
C ILE A 74 6.27 2.43 -5.90
N GLU A 75 5.68 1.27 -6.22
CA GLU A 75 6.41 0.00 -6.37
C GLU A 75 7.40 0.04 -7.53
N ARG A 76 7.01 0.62 -8.67
CA ARG A 76 7.91 0.81 -9.81
C ARG A 76 9.06 1.74 -9.46
N SER A 77 8.77 2.82 -8.74
CA SER A 77 9.79 3.77 -8.27
C SER A 77 10.77 3.13 -7.31
N ARG A 78 10.29 2.29 -6.38
CA ARG A 78 11.14 1.50 -5.47
C ARG A 78 12.08 0.57 -6.24
N ARG A 79 11.57 -0.17 -7.23
CA ARG A 79 12.40 -1.08 -8.05
C ARG A 79 13.49 -0.35 -8.84
N ARG A 80 13.25 0.90 -9.25
CA ARG A 80 14.25 1.73 -9.94
C ARG A 80 15.35 2.26 -9.01
N ARG A 81 15.03 2.55 -7.75
CA ARG A 81 16.02 3.04 -6.76
C ARG A 81 16.92 1.93 -6.22
N ASN A 82 16.42 0.70 -6.16
CA ASN A 82 17.17 -0.46 -5.66
C ASN A 82 17.95 -1.20 -6.75
N LYS A 83 18.18 -0.56 -7.90
CA LYS A 83 18.87 -1.12 -9.07
C LYS A 83 20.10 -0.29 -9.36
#